data_AF-A0A820JMH5-F1
#
_entry.id   AF-A0A820JMH5-F1
#
_cell.length_a   1.000
_cell.length_b   1.000
_cell.length_c   1.000
_cell.angle_alpha   90.00
_cell.angle_beta   90.00
_cell.angle_gamma   90.00
#
_symmetry.space_group_name_H-M   'P 1'
#
loop_
_entity.id
_entity.type
_entity.pdbx_description
1 polymer ?
#
loop_
_entity_poly.entity_id
_entity_poly.type
_entity_poly.pdbx_seq_one_letter_code
_entity_poly.pdbx_strand_id
1 'polypeptide(L)'
;MLNNENIITSVIPSSEEVSFIEKNSNENKFLNSYFSIDLIDIFKRNLFFVTFQIFCRTDDEDGGDYYPAEIAIMKYSFIESIKQEYFTIIKPEKFPVDYTDTAIDLSREPHQIPPFHFVAANGDYNGYGKKLNELLVANSIVNSSTNELIIVFCNAFERDQTTYLLNWLISKDNIGGEQSARPSFRVCSFEALVAAIFRRIGIGDFAHQSVREQLHRPVYTT
;
A
#
# COMPACT_ATOMS: atom_id res chain seq x y z
N MET A 1 -12.20 39.73 34.89
CA MET A 1 -12.26 39.35 33.46
C MET A 1 -10.83 39.22 32.98
N LEU A 2 -10.29 38.01 32.93
CA LEU A 2 -8.98 37.72 32.34
C LEU A 2 -9.24 37.24 30.91
N ASN A 3 -8.77 38.02 29.93
CA ASN A 3 -8.79 37.63 28.52
C ASN A 3 -7.84 36.45 28.33
N ASN A 4 -8.40 35.24 28.18
CA ASN A 4 -7.67 34.13 27.59
C ASN A 4 -7.60 34.35 26.08
N GLU A 5 -6.61 35.11 25.63
CA GLU A 5 -6.15 35.02 24.25
C GLU A 5 -5.47 33.65 24.11
N ASN A 6 -6.22 32.68 23.57
CA ASN A 6 -5.63 31.45 23.04
C ASN A 6 -4.71 31.87 21.90
N ILE A 7 -3.42 32.02 22.20
CA ILE A 7 -2.37 32.12 21.21
C ILE A 7 -2.38 30.78 20.47
N ILE A 8 -3.07 30.74 19.34
CA ILE A 8 -2.94 29.65 18.37
C ILE A 8 -1.54 29.82 17.79
N THR A 9 -0.54 29.20 18.41
CA THR A 9 0.77 29.05 17.79
C THR A 9 0.56 28.27 16.50
N SER A 10 0.95 28.85 15.37
CA SER A 10 0.94 28.14 14.09
C SER A 10 1.89 26.95 14.22
N VAL A 11 1.33 25.75 14.36
CA VAL A 11 2.11 24.52 14.32
C VAL A 11 2.68 24.41 12.91
N ILE A 12 3.99 24.58 12.79
CA ILE A 12 4.70 24.34 11.53
C ILE A 12 4.72 22.82 11.35
N PRO A 13 4.16 22.28 10.26
CA PRO A 13 4.17 20.84 10.02
C PRO A 13 5.59 20.33 9.83
N SER A 14 5.85 19.13 10.32
CA SER A 14 7.09 18.38 10.10
C SER A 14 7.29 18.05 8.61
N SER A 15 8.53 17.72 8.22
CA SER A 15 8.86 17.28 6.85
C SER A 15 8.09 16.03 6.43
N GLU A 16 7.84 15.11 7.38
CA GLU A 16 7.05 13.90 7.15
C GLU A 16 5.58 14.23 6.88
N GLU A 17 4.99 15.14 7.67
CA GLU A 17 3.61 15.60 7.44
C GLU A 17 3.47 16.31 6.09
N VAL A 18 4.43 17.14 5.71
CA VAL A 18 4.44 17.81 4.39
C VAL A 18 4.51 16.77 3.27
N SER A 19 5.44 15.81 3.35
CA SER A 19 5.58 14.72 2.37
C SER A 19 4.30 13.89 2.25
N PHE A 20 3.67 13.56 3.37
CA PHE A 20 2.41 12.84 3.41
C PHE A 20 1.27 13.62 2.73
N ILE A 21 1.14 14.90 3.03
CA ILE A 21 0.12 15.79 2.44
C ILE A 21 0.34 15.91 0.93
N GLU A 22 1.58 16.08 0.47
CA GLU A 22 1.91 16.16 -0.95
C GLU A 22 1.58 14.88 -1.69
N LYS A 23 1.97 13.72 -1.15
CA LYS A 23 1.64 12.41 -1.71
C LYS A 23 0.12 12.22 -1.83
N ASN A 24 -0.64 12.52 -0.78
CA ASN A 24 -2.10 12.44 -0.80
C ASN A 24 -2.71 13.39 -1.85
N SER A 25 -2.19 14.62 -1.96
CA SER A 25 -2.65 15.59 -2.97
C SER A 25 -2.43 15.07 -4.39
N ASN A 26 -1.25 14.49 -4.65
CA ASN A 26 -0.89 13.93 -5.95
C ASN A 26 -1.75 12.70 -6.32
N GLU A 27 -2.03 11.82 -5.35
CA GLU A 27 -2.95 10.70 -5.56
C GLU A 27 -4.36 11.16 -5.86
N ASN A 28 -4.88 12.13 -5.10
CA ASN A 28 -6.21 12.68 -5.33
C ASN A 28 -6.33 13.28 -6.73
N LYS A 29 -5.33 14.03 -7.19
CA LYS A 29 -5.28 14.56 -8.56
C LYS A 29 -5.28 13.44 -9.59
N PHE A 30 -4.42 12.44 -9.39
CA PHE A 30 -4.31 11.31 -10.30
C PHE A 30 -5.62 10.49 -10.39
N LEU A 31 -6.20 10.10 -9.26
CA LEU A 31 -7.46 9.34 -9.22
C LEU A 31 -8.63 10.14 -9.77
N ASN A 32 -8.62 11.46 -9.59
CA ASN A 32 -9.61 12.32 -10.23
C ASN A 32 -9.52 12.28 -11.75
N SER A 33 -8.31 12.26 -12.33
CA SER A 33 -8.12 12.11 -13.78
C SER A 33 -8.32 10.69 -14.29
N TYR A 34 -8.02 9.68 -13.46
CA TYR A 34 -8.05 8.27 -13.86
C TYR A 34 -9.47 7.71 -13.85
N PHE A 35 -10.26 7.99 -12.80
CA PHE A 35 -11.61 7.48 -12.72
C PHE A 35 -12.58 8.29 -13.58
N SER A 36 -13.49 7.59 -14.25
CA SER A 36 -14.62 8.21 -14.95
C SER A 36 -15.45 9.08 -14.00
N ILE A 37 -16.14 10.07 -14.55
CA ILE A 37 -17.18 10.83 -13.84
C ILE A 37 -18.38 9.92 -13.54
N ASP A 38 -18.63 8.93 -14.39
CA ASP A 38 -19.70 7.94 -14.20
C ASP A 38 -19.33 6.95 -13.07
N LEU A 39 -20.10 6.98 -11.98
CA LEU A 39 -19.96 6.08 -10.84
C LEU A 39 -20.18 4.61 -11.21
N ILE A 40 -21.01 4.33 -12.22
CA ILE A 40 -21.28 2.95 -12.66
C ILE A 40 -19.99 2.32 -13.20
N ASP A 41 -19.16 3.09 -13.89
CA ASP A 41 -17.85 2.62 -14.35
C ASP A 41 -16.95 2.25 -13.16
N ILE A 42 -16.88 3.11 -12.15
CA ILE A 42 -16.09 2.84 -10.93
C ILE A 42 -16.61 1.60 -10.19
N PHE A 43 -17.92 1.44 -10.09
CA PHE A 43 -18.52 0.32 -9.37
C PHE A 43 -18.31 -1.03 -10.07
N LYS A 44 -18.14 -1.02 -11.39
CA LYS A 44 -17.79 -2.19 -12.21
C LYS A 44 -16.31 -2.53 -12.18
N ARG A 45 -15.43 -1.58 -11.84
CA ARG A 45 -13.98 -1.80 -11.85
C ARG A 45 -13.56 -2.81 -10.80
N ASN A 46 -12.52 -3.58 -11.15
CA ASN A 46 -11.77 -4.38 -10.20
C ASN A 46 -10.80 -3.45 -9.46
N LEU A 47 -10.93 -3.38 -8.16
CA LEU A 47 -10.05 -2.67 -7.24
C LEU A 47 -9.18 -3.70 -6.53
N PHE A 48 -7.88 -3.46 -6.46
CA PHE A 48 -6.94 -4.33 -5.77
C PHE A 48 -6.50 -3.66 -4.48
N PHE A 49 -6.71 -4.33 -3.35
CA PHE A 49 -6.24 -3.92 -2.04
C PHE A 49 -5.05 -4.78 -1.65
N VAL A 50 -3.98 -4.17 -1.16
CA VAL A 50 -2.77 -4.86 -0.72
C VAL A 50 -2.38 -4.37 0.66
N THR A 51 -2.00 -5.32 1.51
CA THR A 51 -1.35 -5.06 2.78
C THR A 51 -0.17 -6.00 2.95
N PHE A 52 0.84 -5.52 3.67
CA PHE A 52 2.01 -6.29 4.06
C PHE A 52 2.19 -6.20 5.56
N GLN A 53 2.51 -7.33 6.17
CA GLN A 53 3.19 -7.33 7.47
C GLN A 53 4.69 -7.40 7.21
N ILE A 54 5.48 -6.70 8.02
CA ILE A 54 6.94 -6.72 7.94
C ILE A 54 7.54 -7.21 9.25
N PHE A 55 8.67 -7.90 9.16
CA PHE A 55 9.48 -8.20 10.33
C PHE A 55 10.23 -6.95 10.81
N CYS A 56 10.81 -6.18 9.88
CA CYS A 56 11.55 -4.97 10.22
C CYS A 56 11.75 -4.08 8.99
N ARG A 57 12.17 -2.84 9.26
CA ARG A 57 12.70 -1.89 8.29
C ARG A 57 14.12 -1.53 8.72
N THR A 58 15.06 -1.41 7.77
CA THR A 58 16.39 -0.85 8.08
C THR A 58 16.38 0.66 8.05
N ASP A 59 17.22 1.27 8.88
CA ASP A 59 17.46 2.71 8.91
C ASP A 59 18.72 3.02 8.10
N ASP A 60 18.58 3.07 6.77
CA ASP A 60 19.64 3.48 5.85
C ASP A 60 19.41 4.91 5.36
N GLU A 61 20.50 5.67 5.10
CA GLU A 61 20.44 7.07 4.63
C GLU A 61 19.60 7.22 3.35
N ASP A 62 19.51 6.17 2.53
CA ASP A 62 18.76 6.12 1.28
C ASP A 62 17.31 5.61 1.42
N GLY A 63 16.79 5.51 2.65
CA GLY A 63 15.37 5.23 2.91
C GLY A 63 15.04 3.83 3.44
N GLY A 64 16.05 2.96 3.60
CA GLY A 64 15.91 1.67 4.24
C GLY A 64 15.22 0.58 3.42
N ASP A 65 15.51 -0.67 3.76
CA ASP A 65 14.91 -1.86 3.18
C ASP A 65 13.80 -2.42 4.08
N TYR A 66 12.73 -2.93 3.46
CA TYR A 66 11.61 -3.57 4.16
C TYR A 66 11.71 -5.10 4.06
N TYR A 67 11.54 -5.79 5.18
CA TYR A 67 11.62 -7.24 5.26
C TYR A 67 10.22 -7.84 5.44
N PRO A 68 9.60 -8.40 4.38
CA PRO A 68 8.21 -8.84 4.44
C PRO A 68 8.05 -10.11 5.26
N ALA A 69 6.98 -10.15 6.06
CA ALA A 69 6.50 -11.32 6.79
C ALA A 69 5.27 -11.94 6.13
N GLU A 70 4.41 -11.11 5.56
CA GLU A 70 3.14 -11.54 4.98
C GLU A 70 2.71 -10.60 3.87
N ILE A 71 1.98 -11.13 2.89
CA ILE A 71 1.25 -10.34 1.92
C ILE A 71 -0.18 -10.85 1.84
N ALA A 72 -1.13 -9.91 1.83
CA ALA A 72 -2.52 -10.16 1.46
C ALA A 72 -2.92 -9.24 0.31
N ILE A 73 -3.58 -9.81 -0.69
CA ILE A 73 -4.11 -9.11 -1.87
C ILE A 73 -5.57 -9.48 -2.00
N MET A 74 -6.43 -8.48 -2.08
CA MET A 74 -7.85 -8.66 -2.24
C MET A 74 -8.33 -7.95 -3.51
N LYS A 75 -9.05 -8.67 -4.36
CA LYS A 75 -9.77 -8.12 -5.50
C LYS A 75 -11.21 -7.84 -5.09
N TYR A 76 -11.62 -6.59 -5.23
CA TYR A 76 -12.95 -6.13 -4.85
C TYR A 76 -13.61 -5.39 -6.02
N SER A 77 -14.93 -5.47 -6.11
CA SER A 77 -15.75 -4.56 -6.91
C SER A 77 -17.03 -4.25 -6.15
N PHE A 78 -17.67 -3.11 -6.40
CA PHE A 78 -18.91 -2.78 -5.70
C PHE A 78 -20.08 -3.69 -6.08
N ILE A 79 -20.04 -4.27 -7.29
CA ILE A 79 -21.12 -5.13 -7.79
C ILE A 79 -21.00 -6.55 -7.26
N GLU A 80 -19.79 -7.12 -7.26
CA GLU A 80 -19.60 -8.53 -6.90
C GLU A 80 -18.94 -8.70 -5.51
N SER A 81 -18.71 -7.61 -4.77
CA SER A 81 -17.97 -7.62 -3.51
C SER A 81 -16.54 -8.19 -3.68
N ILE A 82 -16.06 -8.92 -2.68
CA ILE A 82 -14.77 -9.61 -2.66
C ILE A 82 -14.81 -10.80 -3.64
N LYS A 83 -13.98 -10.75 -4.68
CA LYS A 83 -13.93 -11.78 -5.74
C LYS A 83 -12.80 -12.78 -5.55
N GLN A 84 -11.67 -12.31 -5.04
CA GLN A 84 -10.45 -13.08 -4.98
C GLN A 84 -9.56 -12.59 -3.86
N GLU A 85 -8.98 -13.54 -3.14
CA GLU A 85 -8.01 -13.30 -2.10
C GLU A 85 -6.76 -14.12 -2.43
N TYR A 86 -5.61 -13.48 -2.30
CA TYR A 86 -4.33 -14.15 -2.26
C TYR A 86 -3.63 -13.75 -0.98
N PHE A 87 -3.18 -14.75 -0.25
CA PHE A 87 -2.56 -14.59 1.03
C PHE A 87 -1.40 -15.58 1.12
N THR A 88 -0.24 -15.10 1.56
CA THR A 88 0.88 -15.98 1.89
C THR A 88 1.77 -15.37 2.95
N ILE A 89 2.34 -16.23 3.78
CA ILE A 89 3.41 -15.88 4.70
C ILE A 89 4.73 -16.03 3.93
N ILE A 90 5.52 -14.96 3.98
CA ILE A 90 6.79 -14.87 3.26
C ILE A 90 7.90 -15.26 4.22
N LYS A 91 8.71 -16.25 3.83
CA LYS A 91 9.92 -16.56 4.58
C LYS A 91 10.87 -15.37 4.44
N PRO A 92 11.36 -14.80 5.54
CA PRO A 92 12.34 -13.73 5.43
C PRO A 92 13.63 -14.28 4.83
N GLU A 93 14.32 -13.44 4.05
CA GLU A 93 15.73 -13.68 3.75
C GLU A 93 16.54 -13.54 5.06
N LYS A 94 17.87 -13.58 4.97
CA LYS A 94 18.71 -13.32 6.14
C LYS A 94 18.51 -11.86 6.57
N PHE A 95 18.11 -11.63 7.82
CA PHE A 95 18.05 -10.27 8.37
C PHE A 95 19.44 -9.63 8.38
N PRO A 96 19.53 -8.31 8.19
CA PRO A 96 20.76 -7.56 8.37
C PRO A 96 21.30 -7.72 9.79
N VAL A 97 22.61 -7.52 9.92
CA VAL A 97 23.27 -7.48 11.23
C VAL A 97 22.63 -6.36 12.05
N ASP A 98 22.39 -6.62 13.34
CA ASP A 98 21.75 -5.71 14.31
C ASP A 98 20.22 -5.53 14.20
N TYR A 99 19.56 -6.12 13.20
CA TYR A 99 18.09 -6.04 13.06
C TYR A 99 17.34 -7.29 13.54
N THR A 100 18.05 -8.27 14.09
CA THR A 100 17.43 -9.51 14.59
C THR A 100 16.51 -9.25 15.77
N ASP A 101 16.94 -8.45 16.74
CA ASP A 101 16.14 -8.15 17.93
C ASP A 101 14.90 -7.32 17.54
N THR A 102 15.07 -6.32 16.66
CA THR A 102 13.97 -5.56 16.06
C THR A 102 12.95 -6.47 15.39
N ALA A 103 13.40 -7.44 14.59
CA ALA A 103 12.53 -8.41 13.93
C ALA A 103 11.78 -9.33 14.91
N ILE A 104 12.39 -9.66 16.06
CA ILE A 104 11.73 -10.44 17.12
C ILE A 104 10.68 -9.58 17.83
N ASP A 105 10.98 -8.34 18.15
CA ASP A 105 10.07 -7.47 18.89
C ASP A 105 8.86 -7.06 18.04
N LEU A 106 9.10 -6.62 16.79
CA LEU A 106 8.03 -6.32 15.82
C LEU A 106 7.23 -7.56 15.41
N SER A 107 7.77 -8.76 15.58
CA SER A 107 7.00 -9.99 15.36
C SER A 107 5.97 -10.25 16.48
N ARG A 108 6.28 -9.89 17.73
CA ARG A 108 5.49 -10.30 18.91
C ARG A 108 4.12 -9.65 18.99
N GLU A 109 4.00 -8.39 18.58
CA GLU A 109 2.78 -7.60 18.82
C GLU A 109 1.83 -7.56 17.61
N PRO A 110 2.23 -7.03 16.44
CA PRO A 110 1.28 -6.77 15.35
C PRO A 110 0.79 -8.04 14.64
N HIS A 111 1.70 -8.98 14.32
CA HIS A 111 1.37 -10.09 13.41
C HIS A 111 1.66 -11.50 13.96
N GLN A 112 2.47 -11.64 15.03
CA GLN A 112 2.76 -12.91 15.71
C GLN A 112 3.38 -13.99 14.80
N ILE A 113 4.01 -13.59 13.70
CA ILE A 113 4.70 -14.50 12.76
C ILE A 113 6.14 -14.64 13.23
N PRO A 114 6.63 -15.83 13.63
CA PRO A 114 7.99 -15.99 14.11
C PRO A 114 9.03 -15.67 13.03
N PRO A 115 10.07 -14.86 13.33
CA PRO A 115 11.10 -14.49 12.36
C PRO A 115 12.03 -15.66 11.99
N PHE A 116 12.09 -16.70 12.82
CA PHE A 116 12.96 -17.86 12.64
C PHE A 116 12.18 -19.16 12.69
N HIS A 117 12.62 -20.14 11.89
CA HIS A 117 12.14 -21.52 11.89
C HIS A 117 10.61 -21.70 11.71
N PHE A 118 9.93 -20.73 11.10
CA PHE A 118 8.50 -20.83 10.87
C PHE A 118 8.19 -21.79 9.70
N VAL A 119 7.59 -22.93 10.02
CA VAL A 119 7.39 -24.06 9.08
C VAL A 119 6.42 -23.71 7.95
N ALA A 120 5.45 -22.82 8.19
CA ALA A 120 4.47 -22.44 7.18
C ALA A 120 4.98 -21.35 6.22
N ALA A 121 6.16 -20.75 6.47
CA ALA A 121 6.75 -19.79 5.55
C ALA A 121 7.46 -20.51 4.39
N ASN A 122 7.10 -20.14 3.16
CA ASN A 122 7.81 -20.58 1.96
C ASN A 122 8.77 -19.47 1.47
N GLY A 123 9.93 -19.86 0.94
CA GLY A 123 10.94 -18.97 0.35
C GLY A 123 10.89 -18.89 -1.18
N ASP A 124 9.79 -19.35 -1.78
CA ASP A 124 9.59 -19.31 -3.24
C ASP A 124 9.20 -17.91 -3.73
N TYR A 125 10.15 -16.98 -3.66
CA TYR A 125 9.93 -15.60 -4.08
C TYR A 125 9.58 -15.47 -5.58
N ASN A 126 10.08 -16.39 -6.41
CA ASN A 126 9.72 -16.44 -7.83
C ASN A 126 8.23 -16.80 -7.96
N GLY A 127 7.77 -17.85 -7.28
CA GLY A 127 6.36 -18.22 -7.24
C GLY A 127 5.46 -17.09 -6.74
N TYR A 128 5.89 -16.33 -5.74
CA TYR A 128 5.15 -15.15 -5.27
C TYR A 128 5.05 -14.05 -6.32
N GLY A 129 6.18 -13.72 -6.97
CA GLY A 129 6.23 -12.71 -8.03
C GLY A 129 5.36 -13.11 -9.23
N LYS A 130 5.45 -14.37 -9.67
CA LYS A 130 4.60 -14.91 -10.73
C LYS A 130 3.13 -14.87 -10.34
N LYS A 131 2.78 -15.26 -9.11
CA LYS A 131 1.38 -15.24 -8.65
C LYS A 131 0.83 -13.81 -8.58
N LEU A 132 1.62 -12.86 -8.12
CA LEU A 132 1.29 -11.43 -8.13
C LEU A 132 1.06 -10.95 -9.56
N ASN A 133 1.95 -11.27 -10.50
CA ASN A 133 1.80 -10.92 -11.90
C ASN A 133 0.55 -11.54 -12.52
N GLU A 134 0.25 -12.81 -12.26
CA GLU A 134 -1.00 -13.46 -12.69
C GLU A 134 -2.23 -12.73 -12.15
N LEU A 135 -2.25 -12.39 -10.85
CA LEU A 135 -3.38 -11.71 -10.21
C LEU A 135 -3.62 -10.32 -10.80
N LEU A 136 -2.55 -9.57 -11.03
CA LEU A 136 -2.64 -8.20 -11.52
C LEU A 136 -2.91 -8.16 -13.04
N VAL A 137 -2.21 -8.98 -13.84
CA VAL A 137 -2.27 -8.95 -15.32
C VAL A 137 -3.43 -9.75 -15.91
N ALA A 138 -3.75 -10.95 -15.37
CA ALA A 138 -4.85 -11.76 -15.94
C ALA A 138 -6.22 -11.10 -15.76
N ASN A 139 -6.29 -10.03 -14.97
CA ASN A 139 -7.51 -9.31 -14.62
C ASN A 139 -7.57 -7.88 -15.15
N SER A 140 -6.52 -7.36 -15.81
CA SER A 140 -6.64 -6.16 -16.64
C SER A 140 -7.49 -6.52 -17.85
N ILE A 141 -8.61 -5.81 -18.05
CA ILE A 141 -9.52 -6.10 -19.15
C ILE A 141 -8.74 -5.87 -20.44
N VAL A 142 -8.48 -6.94 -21.18
CA VAL A 142 -7.76 -6.96 -22.45
C VAL A 142 -8.51 -6.09 -23.46
N ASN A 143 -8.25 -4.79 -23.44
CA ASN A 143 -8.31 -3.93 -24.61
C ASN A 143 -6.87 -3.76 -25.08
N SER A 144 -6.52 -4.60 -26.06
CA SER A 144 -5.19 -4.96 -26.56
C SER A 144 -4.42 -3.85 -27.28
N SER A 145 -4.39 -2.63 -26.74
CA SER A 145 -3.60 -1.53 -27.34
C SER A 145 -2.93 -0.58 -26.36
N THR A 146 -3.21 -0.66 -25.06
CA THR A 146 -2.51 0.15 -24.05
C THR A 146 -2.07 -0.73 -22.90
N ASN A 147 -0.79 -0.65 -22.51
CA ASN A 147 -0.31 -1.14 -21.21
C ASN A 147 -1.16 -0.46 -20.12
N GLU A 148 -2.24 -1.10 -19.71
CA GLU A 148 -3.17 -0.52 -18.74
C GLU A 148 -2.46 -0.45 -17.39
N LEU A 149 -2.32 0.77 -16.88
CA LEU A 149 -1.74 1.01 -15.56
C LEU A 149 -2.65 0.39 -14.50
N ILE A 150 -2.11 -0.57 -13.76
CA ILE A 150 -2.82 -1.27 -12.68
C ILE A 150 -2.78 -0.39 -11.43
N ILE A 151 -3.93 -0.14 -10.79
CA ILE A 151 -3.96 0.59 -9.52
C ILE A 151 -4.16 -0.37 -8.38
N VAL A 152 -3.28 -0.25 -7.39
CA VAL A 152 -3.33 -0.99 -6.13
C VAL A 152 -3.54 0.00 -5.00
N PHE A 153 -4.38 -0.37 -4.03
CA PHE A 153 -4.73 0.44 -2.88
C PHE A 153 -4.17 -0.17 -1.59
N CYS A 154 -3.58 0.64 -0.72
CA CYS A 154 -3.14 0.24 0.62
C CYS A 154 -3.50 1.33 1.63
N ASN A 155 -3.17 1.14 2.90
CA ASN A 155 -3.25 2.22 3.88
C ASN A 155 -2.27 3.35 3.49
N ALA A 156 -2.67 4.61 3.65
CA ALA A 156 -1.82 5.77 3.35
C ALA A 156 -0.45 5.73 4.05
N PHE A 157 -0.38 5.21 5.29
CA PHE A 157 0.87 5.08 6.05
C PHE A 157 1.76 3.94 5.56
N GLU A 158 1.18 2.93 4.92
CA GLU A 158 1.88 1.75 4.39
C GLU A 158 2.31 1.92 2.93
N ARG A 159 2.12 3.11 2.34
CA ARG A 159 2.32 3.34 0.91
C ARG A 159 3.74 3.07 0.45
N ASP A 160 4.73 3.62 1.16
CA ASP A 160 6.13 3.50 0.78
C ASP A 160 6.59 2.04 0.93
N GLN A 161 6.22 1.41 2.05
CA GLN A 161 6.39 -0.03 2.29
C GLN A 161 5.78 -0.88 1.17
N THR A 162 4.51 -0.64 0.84
CA THR A 162 3.78 -1.41 -0.19
C THR A 162 4.41 -1.22 -1.56
N THR A 163 4.78 0.01 -1.91
CA THR A 163 5.44 0.31 -3.18
C THR A 163 6.80 -0.40 -3.27
N TYR A 164 7.59 -0.34 -2.22
CA TYR A 164 8.88 -1.03 -2.15
C TYR A 164 8.70 -2.54 -2.31
N LEU A 165 7.84 -3.16 -1.50
CA LEU A 165 7.69 -4.62 -1.44
C LEU A 165 7.07 -5.22 -2.70
N LEU A 166 6.13 -4.52 -3.35
CA LEU A 166 5.60 -4.96 -4.65
C LEU A 166 6.69 -4.93 -5.74
N ASN A 167 7.48 -3.85 -5.80
CA ASN A 167 8.59 -3.76 -6.75
C ASN A 167 9.66 -4.83 -6.48
N TRP A 168 9.97 -5.08 -5.20
CA TRP A 168 10.88 -6.12 -4.78
C TRP A 168 10.39 -7.50 -5.21
N LEU A 169 9.14 -7.89 -4.93
CA LEU A 169 8.57 -9.17 -5.36
C LEU A 169 8.59 -9.35 -6.89
N ILE A 170 8.22 -8.30 -7.64
CA ILE A 170 8.24 -8.33 -9.11
C ILE A 170 9.67 -8.46 -9.64
N SER A 171 10.66 -7.89 -8.95
CA SER A 171 12.06 -8.06 -9.31
C SER A 171 12.53 -9.52 -9.20
N LYS A 172 11.99 -10.29 -8.24
CA LYS A 172 12.36 -11.69 -7.99
C LYS A 172 11.83 -12.67 -9.05
N ASP A 173 10.77 -12.32 -9.77
CA ASP A 173 10.22 -13.12 -10.89
C ASP A 173 11.23 -13.24 -12.07
N ASN A 174 12.12 -12.25 -12.23
CA ASN A 174 12.97 -12.12 -13.42
C ASN A 174 14.30 -12.91 -13.38
N ILE A 175 14.55 -13.74 -12.36
CA ILE A 175 15.81 -14.50 -12.25
C ILE A 175 15.88 -15.64 -13.30
N GLY A 176 14.78 -15.97 -13.98
CA GLY A 176 14.65 -17.08 -14.95
C GLY A 176 14.93 -16.78 -16.43
N GLY A 177 15.29 -15.55 -16.82
CA GLY A 177 15.77 -15.24 -18.18
C GLY A 177 14.71 -14.96 -19.27
N GLU A 178 13.43 -15.23 -19.03
CA GLU A 178 12.34 -14.78 -19.91
C GLU A 178 11.79 -13.43 -19.42
N GLN A 179 11.99 -12.36 -20.19
CA GLN A 179 11.41 -11.04 -19.92
C GLN A 179 9.90 -11.08 -20.19
N SER A 180 9.13 -11.61 -19.24
CA SER A 180 7.70 -11.32 -19.21
C SER A 180 7.50 -9.81 -19.03
N ALA A 181 6.54 -9.23 -19.75
CA ALA A 181 6.22 -7.82 -19.65
C ALA A 181 5.89 -7.48 -18.18
N ARG A 182 6.72 -6.64 -17.56
CA ARG A 182 6.49 -6.24 -16.16
C ARG A 182 5.20 -5.43 -16.08
N PRO A 183 4.25 -5.79 -15.21
CA PRO A 183 3.08 -4.96 -15.02
C PRO A 183 3.51 -3.58 -14.54
N SER A 184 2.99 -2.55 -15.19
CA SER A 184 3.06 -1.21 -14.64
C SER A 184 1.93 -1.06 -13.64
N PHE A 185 2.27 -0.82 -12.38
CA PHE A 185 1.30 -0.55 -11.33
C PHE A 185 1.59 0.78 -10.64
N ARG A 186 0.55 1.33 -10.03
CA ARG A 186 0.63 2.50 -9.16
C ARG A 186 -0.05 2.18 -7.84
N VAL A 187 0.68 2.40 -6.76
CA VAL A 187 0.13 2.33 -5.40
C VAL A 187 -0.56 3.66 -5.09
N CYS A 188 -1.77 3.58 -4.57
CA CYS A 188 -2.54 4.71 -4.07
C CYS A 188 -3.06 4.40 -2.67
N SER A 189 -3.35 5.41 -1.86
CA SER A 189 -4.02 5.18 -0.58
C SER A 189 -5.50 4.82 -0.77
N PHE A 190 -6.02 3.98 0.13
CA PHE A 190 -7.44 3.71 0.26
C PHE A 190 -8.22 5.01 0.55
N GLU A 191 -7.64 5.90 1.34
CA GLU A 191 -8.18 7.22 1.64
C GLU A 191 -8.39 8.05 0.37
N ALA A 192 -7.41 8.08 -0.53
CA ALA A 192 -7.54 8.79 -1.79
C ALA A 192 -8.62 8.16 -2.69
N LEU A 193 -8.80 6.83 -2.65
CA LEU A 193 -9.91 6.15 -3.32
C LEU A 193 -11.27 6.61 -2.76
N VAL A 194 -11.44 6.55 -1.44
CA VAL A 194 -12.68 6.98 -0.77
C VAL A 194 -12.99 8.44 -1.09
N ALA A 195 -11.98 9.31 -1.01
CA ALA A 195 -12.12 10.72 -1.36
C ALA A 195 -12.52 10.92 -2.83
N ALA A 196 -11.93 10.16 -3.76
CA ALA A 196 -12.27 10.21 -5.18
C ALA A 196 -13.72 9.77 -5.45
N ILE A 197 -14.22 8.77 -4.72
CA ILE A 197 -15.62 8.33 -4.80
C ILE A 197 -16.55 9.38 -4.20
N PHE A 198 -16.24 9.89 -3.01
CA PHE A 198 -17.05 10.88 -2.29
C PHE A 198 -17.25 12.17 -3.08
N ARG A 199 -16.20 12.64 -3.77
CA ARG A 199 -16.33 13.78 -4.70
C ARG A 199 -17.33 13.53 -5.82
N ARG A 200 -17.45 12.30 -6.31
CA ARG A 200 -18.33 11.93 -7.43
C ARG A 200 -19.79 11.71 -7.02
N ILE A 201 -20.03 11.30 -5.79
CA ILE A 201 -21.38 11.26 -5.21
C ILE A 201 -21.84 12.63 -4.66
N GLY A 202 -21.02 13.69 -4.81
CA GLY A 202 -21.37 15.04 -4.38
C GLY A 202 -21.20 15.34 -2.89
N ILE A 203 -20.44 14.52 -2.15
CA ILE A 203 -20.14 14.73 -0.72
C ILE A 203 -18.66 15.05 -0.46
N GLY A 204 -17.97 15.58 -1.47
CA GLY A 204 -16.52 15.80 -1.48
C GLY A 204 -15.99 16.64 -0.32
N ASP A 205 -16.80 17.56 0.22
CA ASP A 205 -16.41 18.44 1.33
C ASP A 205 -16.11 17.65 2.62
N PHE A 206 -16.75 16.50 2.82
CA PHE A 206 -16.50 15.62 3.97
C PHE A 206 -15.23 14.78 3.81
N ALA A 207 -14.74 14.58 2.59
CA ALA A 207 -13.56 13.76 2.34
C ALA A 207 -12.28 14.38 2.93
N HIS A 208 -12.17 15.71 2.92
CA HIS A 208 -11.00 16.42 3.46
C HIS A 208 -10.87 16.31 4.99
N GLN A 209 -11.98 16.15 5.70
CA GLN A 209 -11.98 16.06 7.17
C GLN A 209 -11.43 14.72 7.65
N SER A 210 -11.80 13.62 6.97
CA SER A 210 -11.31 12.26 7.30
C SER A 210 -9.78 12.10 7.19
N VAL A 211 -9.15 12.75 6.19
CA VAL A 211 -7.69 12.70 5.99
C VAL A 211 -6.94 13.49 7.07
N ARG A 212 -7.50 14.60 7.54
CA ARG A 212 -6.92 15.39 8.64
C ARG A 212 -7.01 14.66 9.98
N GLU A 213 -8.11 13.98 10.24
CA GLU A 213 -8.27 13.19 11.47
C GLU A 213 -7.30 12.01 11.55
N GLN A 214 -6.83 11.48 10.40
CA GLN A 214 -5.80 10.43 10.38
C GLN A 214 -4.40 10.95 10.70
N LEU A 215 -4.03 12.17 10.31
CA LEU A 215 -2.76 12.80 10.71
C LEU A 215 -2.65 12.99 12.24
N HIS A 216 -3.79 13.09 12.92
CA HIS A 216 -3.87 13.18 14.38
C HIS A 216 -4.04 11.83 15.07
N ARG A 217 -4.17 10.73 14.32
CA ARG A 217 -3.98 9.42 14.93
C ARG A 217 -2.50 9.32 15.27
N PRO A 218 -2.14 8.87 16.47
CA PRO A 218 -0.77 8.47 16.70
C PRO A 218 -0.43 7.47 15.59
N VAL A 219 0.44 7.89 14.67
CA VAL A 219 1.26 6.93 13.96
C VAL A 219 1.88 6.14 15.10
N TYR A 220 1.71 4.81 15.10
CA TYR A 220 2.53 4.00 15.96
C TYR A 220 3.96 4.23 15.45
N THR A 221 4.60 5.28 15.96
CA THR A 221 6.03 5.51 15.85
C THR A 221 6.63 4.46 16.78
N THR A 222 6.76 3.26 16.22
CA THR A 222 7.64 2.20 16.70
C THR A 222 9.03 2.46 16.16
#